data_AF-A0A3S4DYN1-F1
#
_entry.id   AF-A0A3S4DYN1-F1
#
_cell.length_a   1.000
_cell.length_b   1.000
_cell.length_c   1.000
_cell.angle_alpha   90.00
_cell.angle_beta   90.00
_cell.angle_gamma   90.00
#
_symmetry.space_group_name_H-M   'P 1'
#
loop_
_entity.id
_entity.type
_entity.pdbx_description
1 polymer ?
#
loop_
_entity_poly.entity_id
_entity_poly.type
_entity_poly.pdbx_seq_one_letter_code
_entity_poly.pdbx_strand_id
1 'polypeptide(L)'
;MADAADRWSDRQGVQREYLDKQIATHRDYLEQHLAANVWFVGNDFSAADIQMSFPLEALAARYRLDDCPKLRDFLQRIRARPAYQRALQQGGPYDLLS
;
A
#
# COMPACT_ATOMS: atom_id res chain seq x y z
N MET A 1 -10.10 17.66 -35.05
CA MET A 1 -8.97 16.87 -34.53
C MET A 1 -8.48 17.56 -33.26
N ALA A 2 -9.23 17.41 -32.16
CA ALA A 2 -8.79 17.90 -30.84
C ALA A 2 -7.70 16.95 -30.32
N ASP A 3 -6.59 17.55 -29.93
CA ASP A 3 -5.26 16.94 -29.90
C ASP A 3 -5.07 16.01 -28.71
N ALA A 4 -4.32 14.92 -28.92
CA ALA A 4 -4.04 13.90 -27.92
C ALA A 4 -3.43 14.49 -26.64
N ALA A 5 -2.68 15.60 -26.74
CA ALA A 5 -2.02 16.30 -25.65
C ALA A 5 -2.96 16.72 -24.50
N ASP A 6 -4.18 17.15 -24.82
CA ASP A 6 -5.18 17.60 -23.82
C ASP A 6 -5.65 16.43 -22.93
N ARG A 7 -5.78 15.24 -23.53
CA ARG A 7 -6.18 14.00 -22.85
C ARG A 7 -5.13 13.46 -21.88
N TRP A 8 -3.86 13.86 -22.02
CA TRP A 8 -2.77 13.48 -21.10
C TRP A 8 -2.60 14.48 -19.96
N SER A 9 -2.97 15.76 -20.17
CA SER A 9 -2.94 16.80 -19.16
C SER A 9 -4.02 16.56 -18.08
N ASP A 10 -5.24 16.24 -18.49
CA ASP A 10 -6.36 15.96 -17.58
C ASP A 10 -6.09 14.76 -16.66
N ARG A 11 -5.50 13.68 -17.19
CA ARG A 11 -5.13 12.50 -16.38
C ARG A 11 -4.11 12.85 -15.28
N GLN A 12 -3.15 13.71 -15.59
CA GLN A 12 -2.16 14.16 -14.60
C GLN A 12 -2.79 15.07 -13.54
N GLY A 13 -3.77 15.90 -13.94
CA GLY A 13 -4.58 16.71 -13.05
C GLY A 13 -5.36 15.86 -12.04
N VAL A 14 -6.13 14.88 -12.52
CA VAL A 14 -6.89 13.96 -11.64
C VAL A 14 -5.97 13.17 -10.70
N GLN A 15 -4.82 12.70 -11.21
CA GLN A 15 -3.85 11.99 -10.40
C GLN A 15 -3.34 12.85 -9.23
N ARG A 16 -2.84 14.07 -9.48
CA ARG A 16 -2.29 14.92 -8.42
C ARG A 16 -3.35 15.54 -7.52
N GLU A 17 -4.39 16.12 -8.12
CA GLU A 17 -5.31 16.96 -7.36
C GLU A 17 -6.29 16.16 -6.52
N TYR A 18 -6.49 14.88 -6.87
CA TYR A 18 -7.42 14.00 -6.17
C TYR A 18 -6.74 12.74 -5.64
N LEU A 19 -6.18 11.89 -6.50
CA LEU A 19 -5.70 10.57 -6.09
C LEU A 19 -4.51 10.64 -5.12
N ASP A 20 -3.48 11.42 -5.42
CA ASP A 20 -2.31 11.54 -4.56
C ASP A 20 -2.66 12.12 -3.17
N LYS A 21 -3.63 13.04 -3.11
CA LYS A 21 -4.13 13.59 -1.82
C LYS A 21 -4.87 12.53 -1.01
N GLN A 22 -5.69 11.70 -1.65
CA GLN A 22 -6.37 10.59 -0.97
C GLN A 22 -5.37 9.53 -0.51
N ILE A 23 -4.35 9.21 -1.33
CA ILE A 23 -3.28 8.29 -0.95
C ILE A 23 -2.53 8.80 0.28
N ALA A 24 -2.17 10.08 0.32
CA ALA A 24 -1.53 10.69 1.49
C ALA A 24 -2.43 10.58 2.74
N THR A 25 -3.72 10.90 2.59
CA THR A 25 -4.71 10.81 3.68
C THR A 25 -4.82 9.38 4.23
N HIS A 26 -4.92 8.39 3.35
CA HIS A 26 -5.01 6.99 3.76
C HIS A 26 -3.72 6.47 4.37
N ARG A 27 -2.57 6.83 3.82
CA ARG A 27 -1.26 6.50 4.40
C ARG A 27 -1.15 7.00 5.83
N ASP A 28 -1.49 8.27 6.06
CA ASP A 28 -1.39 8.90 7.38
C ASP A 28 -2.36 8.25 8.38
N TYR A 29 -3.60 7.93 7.94
CA TYR A 29 -4.55 7.18 8.76
C TYR A 29 -4.04 5.80 9.15
N LEU A 30 -3.50 5.03 8.20
CA LEU A 30 -3.00 3.67 8.44
C LEU A 30 -1.76 3.68 9.35
N GLU A 31 -0.85 4.65 9.17
CA GLU A 31 0.31 4.85 10.04
C GLU A 31 -0.14 5.13 11.49
N GLN A 32 -1.12 6.03 11.67
CA GLN A 32 -1.68 6.34 13.00
C GLN A 32 -2.38 5.14 13.63
N HIS A 33 -3.15 4.39 12.85
CA HIS A 33 -3.82 3.16 13.33
C HIS A 33 -2.80 2.14 13.83
N LEU A 34 -1.74 1.88 13.05
CA LEU A 34 -0.67 0.95 13.42
C LEU A 34 0.30 1.50 14.48
N ALA A 35 0.25 2.80 14.79
CA ALA A 35 0.96 3.35 15.94
C ALA A 35 0.32 2.92 17.26
N ALA A 36 -1.00 2.72 17.27
CA ALA A 36 -1.76 2.28 18.45
C ALA A 36 -2.03 0.77 18.48
N ASN A 37 -1.93 0.08 17.33
CA ASN A 37 -2.32 -1.33 17.19
C ASN A 37 -1.24 -2.15 16.50
N VAL A 38 -1.14 -3.43 16.89
CA VAL A 38 -0.23 -4.37 16.23
C VAL A 38 -0.80 -4.79 14.88
N TRP A 39 -2.09 -5.13 14.81
CA TRP A 39 -2.78 -5.58 13.59
C TRP A 39 -3.95 -4.65 13.25
N PHE A 40 -4.57 -4.85 12.09
CA PHE A 40 -5.67 -3.99 11.66
C PHE A 40 -6.96 -4.19 12.45
N VAL A 41 -7.16 -5.37 13.06
CA VAL A 41 -8.33 -5.68 13.89
C VAL A 41 -7.90 -6.30 15.21
N GLY A 42 -8.12 -5.57 16.30
CA GLY A 42 -7.77 -6.03 17.64
C GLY A 42 -6.27 -6.33 17.80
N ASN A 43 -5.94 -7.29 18.65
CA ASN A 43 -4.56 -7.64 18.98
C ASN A 43 -4.04 -8.87 18.22
N ASP A 44 -4.90 -9.56 17.48
CA ASP A 44 -4.58 -10.82 16.81
C ASP A 44 -4.60 -10.67 15.30
N PHE A 45 -3.74 -11.44 14.63
CA PHE A 45 -3.70 -11.46 13.17
C PHE A 45 -5.02 -11.99 12.59
N SER A 46 -5.50 -11.34 11.53
CA SER A 46 -6.80 -11.61 10.93
C SER A 46 -6.76 -11.57 9.40
N ALA A 47 -7.91 -11.84 8.78
CA ALA A 47 -8.11 -11.68 7.35
C ALA A 47 -7.89 -10.22 6.89
N ALA A 48 -8.13 -9.23 7.76
CA ALA A 48 -7.88 -7.82 7.44
C ALA A 48 -6.40 -7.56 7.13
N ASP A 49 -5.48 -8.20 7.85
CA ASP A 49 -4.04 -8.04 7.62
C ASP A 49 -3.61 -8.68 6.30
N ILE A 50 -4.24 -9.80 5.91
CA ILE A 50 -4.04 -10.41 4.58
C ILE A 50 -4.52 -9.45 3.49
N GLN A 51 -5.74 -8.91 3.62
CA GLN A 51 -6.31 -7.98 2.65
C GLN A 51 -5.48 -6.70 2.52
N MET A 52 -5.00 -6.16 3.64
CA MET A 52 -4.21 -4.92 3.66
C MET A 52 -2.75 -5.12 3.26
N SER A 53 -2.25 -6.36 3.22
CA SER A 53 -0.88 -6.64 2.81
C SER A 53 -0.59 -6.10 1.41
N PHE A 54 -1.42 -6.44 0.42
CA PHE A 54 -1.16 -6.10 -0.98
C PHE A 54 -1.27 -4.60 -1.30
N PRO A 55 -2.31 -3.86 -0.86
CA PRO A 55 -2.35 -2.41 -1.04
C PRO A 55 -1.14 -1.71 -0.44
N LEU A 56 -0.64 -2.17 0.71
CA LEU A 56 0.54 -1.59 1.34
C LEU A 56 1.85 -1.96 0.63
N GLU A 57 1.95 -3.16 0.07
CA GLU A 57 3.04 -3.52 -0.85
C GLU A 57 3.06 -2.58 -2.07
N ALA A 58 1.90 -2.36 -2.71
CA ALA A 58 1.78 -1.47 -3.85
C ALA A 58 2.07 0.00 -3.49
N LEU A 59 1.65 0.44 -2.30
CA LEU A 59 1.99 1.76 -1.78
C LEU A 59 3.51 1.91 -1.61
N ALA A 60 4.16 0.92 -1.00
CA ALA A 60 5.62 0.92 -0.78
C ALA A 60 6.42 0.83 -2.08
N ALA A 61 5.87 0.19 -3.11
CA ALA A 61 6.48 0.12 -4.44
C ALA A 61 6.44 1.48 -5.16
N ARG A 62 5.36 2.25 -4.98
CA ARG A 62 5.13 3.53 -5.69
C ARG A 62 5.64 4.75 -4.92
N TYR A 63 5.63 4.70 -3.59
CA TYR A 63 5.96 5.82 -2.73
C TYR A 63 6.97 5.41 -1.65
N ARG A 64 7.86 6.34 -1.30
CA ARG A 64 8.78 6.16 -0.17
C ARG A 64 8.01 6.21 1.14
N LEU A 65 8.28 5.25 2.03
CA LEU A 65 7.66 5.14 3.35
C LEU A 65 8.62 5.56 4.48
N ASP A 66 9.59 6.43 4.19
CA ASP A 66 10.64 6.80 5.16
C ASP A 66 10.03 7.40 6.44
N ASP A 67 8.97 8.20 6.29
CA ASP A 67 8.23 8.83 7.40
C ASP A 67 7.09 7.96 7.96
N CYS A 68 7.00 6.68 7.56
CA CYS A 68 5.96 5.75 8.01
C CYS A 68 6.56 4.50 8.67
N PRO A 69 7.19 4.64 9.85
CA PRO A 69 7.85 3.53 10.53
C PRO A 69 6.88 2.40 10.89
N LYS A 70 5.61 2.67 11.18
CA LYS A 70 4.64 1.63 11.57
C LYS A 70 4.14 0.84 10.37
N LEU A 71 3.89 1.48 9.23
CA LEU A 71 3.61 0.78 7.97
C LEU A 71 4.79 -0.10 7.56
N ARG A 72 6.02 0.41 7.69
CA ARG A 72 7.24 -0.38 7.41
C ARG A 72 7.37 -1.60 8.33
N ASP A 73 7.14 -1.42 9.63
CA ASP A 73 7.17 -2.50 10.60
C ASP A 73 6.08 -3.56 10.31
N PHE A 74 4.86 -3.13 9.95
CA PHE A 74 3.81 -4.05 9.51
C PHE A 74 4.24 -4.87 8.29
N LEU A 75 4.81 -4.23 7.25
CA LEU A 75 5.28 -4.93 6.05
C LEU A 75 6.39 -5.94 6.39
N GLN A 76 7.34 -5.57 7.24
CA GLN A 76 8.37 -6.51 7.70
C GLN A 76 7.74 -7.71 8.42
N ARG A 77 6.82 -7.44 9.35
CA ARG A 77 6.16 -8.47 10.16
C ARG A 77 5.32 -9.43 9.31
N ILE A 78 4.56 -8.92 8.35
CA ILE A 78 3.70 -9.77 7.52
C ILE A 78 4.52 -10.61 6.53
N ARG A 79 5.57 -10.04 5.92
CA ARG A 79 6.52 -10.75 5.04
C ARG A 79 7.29 -11.85 5.77
N ALA A 80 7.56 -11.68 7.06
CA ALA A 80 8.24 -12.67 7.88
C ALA A 80 7.40 -13.92 8.19
N ARG A 81 6.07 -13.88 7.97
CA ARG A 81 5.19 -15.02 8.26
C ARG A 81 5.49 -16.19 7.30
N PRO A 82 5.68 -17.43 7.79
CA PRO A 82 5.89 -18.59 6.92
C PRO A 82 4.75 -18.82 5.92
N ALA A 83 3.51 -18.47 6.28
CA ALA A 83 2.37 -18.57 5.37
C ALA A 83 2.47 -17.59 4.19
N TYR A 84 2.96 -16.37 4.42
CA TYR A 84 3.18 -15.38 3.36
C TYR A 84 4.28 -15.85 2.39
N GLN A 85 5.38 -16.38 2.92
CA GLN A 85 6.48 -16.92 2.12
C GLN A 85 6.03 -18.10 1.25
N ARG A 86 5.24 -19.03 1.81
CA ARG A 86 4.65 -20.13 1.04
C ARG A 86 3.70 -19.62 -0.05
N ALA A 87 2.91 -18.59 0.24
CA ALA A 87 2.02 -17.99 -0.75
C ALA A 87 2.80 -17.41 -1.94
N LEU A 88 3.93 -16.74 -1.71
CA LEU A 88 4.81 -16.25 -2.78
C LEU A 88 5.47 -17.39 -3.58
N GLN A 89 5.86 -18.48 -2.93
CA GLN A 89 6.42 -19.65 -3.62
C GLN A 89 5.41 -20.32 -4.56
N GLN A 90 4.13 -20.36 -4.16
CA GLN A 90 3.07 -20.99 -4.95
C GLN A 90 2.45 -20.05 -5.98
N GLY A 91 2.26 -18.78 -5.64
CA GLY A 91 1.61 -17.76 -6.48
C GLY A 91 2.57 -16.96 -7.35
N GLY A 92 3.88 -17.10 -7.14
CA GLY A 92 4.90 -16.28 -7.78
C GLY A 92 5.17 -14.97 -7.04
N PRO A 93 6.30 -14.30 -7.35
CA PRO A 93 6.64 -13.00 -6.77
C PRO A 93 5.63 -11.93 -7.20
N TYR A 94 5.46 -10.90 -6.35
CA TYR A 94 4.68 -9.75 -6.72
C TYR A 94 5.37 -8.94 -7.82
N ASP A 95 4.71 -8.82 -8.96
CA ASP A 95 5.10 -7.90 -10.02
C ASP A 95 4.20 -6.65 -9.96
N LEU A 96 4.58 -5.66 -9.13
CA LEU A 96 3.70 -4.54 -8.75
C LEU A 96 3.83 -3.31 -9.66
N LEU A 97 4.87 -3.26 -10.49
CA LEU A 97 5.26 -2.10 -11.27
C LEU A 97 5.59 -2.43 -12.74
N SER A 98 5.25 -3.63 -13.19
CA SER A 98 5.38 -4.04 -14.61
C SER A 98 4.49 -3.24 -15.54
#